data_AF-A0A965Z7W7-F1
#
_entry.id   AF-A0A965Z7W7-F1
#
_cell.length_a   1.000
_cell.length_b   1.000
_cell.length_c   1.000
_cell.angle_alpha   90.00
_cell.angle_beta   90.00
_cell.angle_gamma   90.00
#
_symmetry.space_group_name_H-M   'P 1'
#
loop_
_entity.id
_entity.type
_entity.pdbx_description
1 polymer ?
#
loop_
_entity_poly.entity_id
_entity_poly.type
_entity_poly.pdbx_seq_one_letter_code
_entity_poly.pdbx_strand_id
1 'polypeptide(L)'
;MNLDKFSNRKKFVSNGVEHSIRGMKVKELKPFTDEMKKALDDDSRIDVMVKVLTKLTDMTEDELTDLEIGELSALISISQGGDPDKDSEGK
;
A
#
# COMPACT_ATOMS: atom_id res chain seq x y z
N MET A 1 -2.19 25.73 -3.07
CA MET A 1 -2.05 24.32 -2.67
C MET A 1 -1.09 23.65 -3.65
N ASN A 2 0.07 23.19 -3.19
CA ASN A 2 1.07 22.58 -4.10
C ASN A 2 0.79 21.08 -4.23
N LEU A 3 0.41 20.63 -5.43
CA LEU A 3 0.12 19.23 -5.74
C LEU A 3 1.37 18.33 -5.76
N ASP A 4 2.58 18.92 -5.86
CA ASP A 4 3.85 18.18 -5.78
C ASP A 4 4.03 17.48 -4.42
N LYS A 5 3.43 18.01 -3.35
CA LYS A 5 3.44 17.35 -2.03
C LYS A 5 2.65 16.04 -1.99
N PHE A 6 1.74 15.84 -2.94
CA PHE A 6 0.93 14.62 -3.07
C PHE A 6 1.46 13.67 -4.16
N SER A 7 2.28 14.18 -5.07
CA SER A 7 2.97 13.41 -6.09
C SER A 7 4.42 13.19 -5.68
N ASN A 8 4.70 12.28 -4.76
CA ASN A 8 6.08 11.86 -4.49
C ASN A 8 6.10 10.47 -3.87
N ARG A 9 7.00 9.62 -4.37
CA ARG A 9 7.34 8.36 -3.71
C ARG A 9 7.65 8.66 -2.25
N LYS A 10 6.96 7.99 -1.34
CA LYS A 10 7.25 8.02 0.09
C LYS A 10 8.24 6.92 0.40
N LYS A 11 9.17 7.20 1.30
CA LYS A 11 10.09 6.19 1.83
C LYS A 11 9.50 5.63 3.11
N PHE A 12 9.70 4.35 3.34
CA PHE A 12 9.35 3.66 4.57
C PHE A 12 10.43 2.63 4.90
N VAL A 13 10.49 2.19 6.16
CA VAL A 13 11.42 1.15 6.59
C VAL A 13 10.61 -0.08 6.96
N SER A 14 10.95 -1.23 6.38
CA SER A 14 10.41 -2.54 6.75
C SER A 14 11.60 -3.47 6.98
N ASN A 15 11.57 -4.25 8.07
CA ASN A 15 12.65 -5.17 8.43
C ASN A 15 14.07 -4.55 8.44
N GLY A 16 14.17 -3.27 8.77
CA GLY A 16 15.44 -2.53 8.79
C GLY A 16 15.97 -2.12 7.41
N VAL A 17 15.22 -2.35 6.34
CA VAL A 17 15.54 -1.97 4.95
C VAL A 17 14.67 -0.79 4.53
N GLU A 18 15.28 0.21 3.88
CA GLU A 18 14.55 1.35 3.32
C GLU A 18 13.93 0.97 1.97
N HIS A 19 12.62 1.14 1.87
CA HIS A 19 11.82 0.90 0.68
C HIS A 19 11.11 2.18 0.24
N SER A 20 10.61 2.19 -1.00
CA SER A 20 9.87 3.32 -1.56
C SER A 20 8.52 2.89 -2.10
N ILE A 21 7.47 3.63 -1.73
CA ILE A 21 6.10 3.44 -2.23
C ILE A 21 5.64 4.66 -3.01
N ARG A 22 5.12 4.46 -4.21
CA ARG A 22 4.49 5.52 -5.01
C ARG A 22 3.00 5.63 -4.70
N GLY A 23 2.46 6.83 -4.90
CA GLY A 23 1.02 7.05 -4.88
C GLY A 23 0.30 6.23 -5.97
N MET A 24 -0.83 5.64 -5.60
CA MET A 24 -1.73 4.93 -6.50
C MET A 24 -2.50 5.95 -7.36
N LYS A 25 -2.51 5.76 -8.68
CA LYS A 25 -3.30 6.63 -9.57
C LYS A 25 -4.76 6.18 -9.58
N VAL A 26 -5.69 7.10 -9.82
CA VAL A 26 -7.14 6.80 -9.90
C VAL A 26 -7.45 5.67 -10.90
N LYS A 27 -6.73 5.61 -12.03
CA LYS A 27 -6.87 4.54 -13.03
C LYS A 27 -6.46 3.14 -12.53
N GLU A 28 -5.64 3.08 -11.49
CA GLU A 28 -5.17 1.85 -10.82
C GLU A 28 -6.07 1.53 -9.61
N LEU A 29 -6.63 2.56 -8.97
CA LEU A 29 -7.56 2.42 -7.85
C LEU A 29 -8.85 1.70 -8.25
N LYS A 30 -9.46 2.08 -9.39
CA LYS A 30 -10.71 1.44 -9.84
C LYS A 30 -10.59 -0.09 -9.97
N PRO A 31 -9.64 -0.64 -10.77
CA PRO A 31 -9.50 -2.10 -10.88
C PRO A 31 -9.15 -2.75 -9.55
N PHE A 32 -8.30 -2.13 -8.72
CA PHE A 32 -8.01 -2.62 -7.37
C PHE A 32 -9.28 -2.74 -6.51
N THR A 33 -10.12 -1.69 -6.47
CA THR A 33 -11.37 -1.74 -5.69
C THR A 33 -12.38 -2.77 -6.23
N ASP A 34 -12.41 -2.97 -7.55
CA ASP A 34 -13.28 -3.98 -8.16
C ASP A 34 -12.78 -5.41 -7.88
N GLU A 35 -11.45 -5.63 -7.88
CA GLU A 35 -10.82 -6.90 -7.47
C GLU A 35 -11.08 -7.17 -5.97
N MET A 36 -10.89 -6.18 -5.09
CA MET A 36 -11.16 -6.30 -3.65
C MET A 36 -12.62 -6.62 -3.33
N LYS A 37 -13.58 -6.07 -4.09
CA LYS A 37 -15.01 -6.41 -3.92
C LYS A 37 -15.35 -7.83 -4.36
N LYS A 38 -14.57 -8.40 -5.27
CA LYS A 38 -14.75 -9.76 -5.78
C LYS A 38 -14.06 -10.81 -4.91
N ALA A 39 -13.05 -10.41 -4.12
CA ALA A 39 -12.39 -11.27 -3.16
C ALA A 39 -13.36 -11.63 -2.00
N LEU A 40 -13.76 -12.89 -1.97
CA LEU A 40 -14.78 -13.42 -1.04
C LEU A 40 -14.20 -13.86 0.30
N ASP A 41 -12.92 -14.25 0.30
CA ASP A 41 -12.16 -14.70 1.46
C ASP A 41 -10.95 -13.78 1.71
N ASP A 42 -10.37 -13.93 2.90
CA ASP A 42 -9.26 -13.09 3.34
C ASP A 42 -7.98 -13.38 2.55
N ASP A 43 -7.73 -14.62 2.14
CA ASP A 43 -6.58 -15.00 1.31
C ASP A 43 -6.61 -14.29 -0.05
N SER A 44 -7.77 -14.30 -0.72
CA SER A 44 -7.98 -13.58 -1.98
C SER A 44 -7.80 -12.07 -1.83
N ARG A 45 -8.11 -11.50 -0.66
CA ARG A 45 -7.89 -10.07 -0.40
C ARG A 45 -6.41 -9.77 -0.23
N ILE A 46 -5.69 -10.63 0.49
CA ILE A 46 -4.23 -10.52 0.67
C ILE A 46 -3.55 -10.59 -0.69
N ASP A 47 -3.92 -11.54 -1.56
CA ASP A 47 -3.37 -11.66 -2.91
C ASP A 47 -3.55 -10.38 -3.73
N VAL A 48 -4.74 -9.77 -3.66
CA VAL A 48 -5.02 -8.51 -4.35
C VAL A 48 -4.18 -7.36 -3.79
N MET A 49 -3.98 -7.31 -2.46
CA MET A 49 -3.14 -6.32 -1.80
C MET A 49 -1.66 -6.49 -2.17
N VAL A 50 -1.12 -7.71 -2.09
CA VAL A 50 0.27 -8.02 -2.47
C VAL A 50 0.50 -7.64 -3.93
N LYS A 51 -0.36 -8.11 -4.84
CA LYS A 51 -0.27 -7.83 -6.29
C LYS A 51 -0.27 -6.33 -6.61
N VAL A 52 -1.05 -5.53 -5.88
CA VAL A 52 -1.05 -4.08 -6.12
C VAL A 52 0.19 -3.43 -5.50
N LEU A 53 0.64 -3.88 -4.33
CA LEU A 53 1.83 -3.36 -3.65
C LEU A 53 3.13 -3.68 -4.40
N THR A 54 3.25 -4.83 -5.07
CA THR A 54 4.39 -5.13 -5.96
C THR A 54 4.52 -4.12 -7.12
N LYS A 55 3.42 -3.46 -7.51
CA LYS A 55 3.44 -2.41 -8.55
C LYS A 55 3.68 -1.00 -8.01
N LEU A 56 3.52 -0.83 -6.70
CA LEU A 56 3.58 0.46 -6.02
C LEU A 56 4.88 0.63 -5.23
N THR A 57 5.46 -0.48 -4.78
CA THR A 57 6.69 -0.55 -4.00
C THR A 57 7.84 -1.08 -4.84
N ASP A 58 9.05 -1.03 -4.28
CA ASP A 58 10.24 -1.73 -4.76
C ASP A 58 10.43 -3.10 -4.08
N MET A 59 9.46 -3.56 -3.28
CA MET A 59 9.47 -4.88 -2.66
C MET A 59 9.05 -5.96 -3.65
N THR A 60 9.62 -7.15 -3.47
CA THR A 60 9.22 -8.39 -4.12
C THR A 60 7.92 -8.94 -3.52
N GLU A 61 7.28 -9.86 -4.25
CA GLU A 61 6.09 -10.56 -3.77
C GLU A 61 6.37 -11.37 -2.49
N ASP A 62 7.53 -12.02 -2.40
CA ASP A 62 7.97 -12.77 -1.22
C ASP A 62 8.11 -11.84 -0.01
N GLU A 63 8.80 -10.70 -0.16
CA GLU A 63 8.97 -9.71 0.91
C GLU A 63 7.63 -9.14 1.40
N LEU A 64 6.65 -8.97 0.51
CA LEU A 64 5.31 -8.49 0.87
C LEU A 64 4.48 -9.58 1.57
N THR A 65 4.66 -10.84 1.20
CA THR A 65 3.94 -11.99 1.79
C THR A 65 4.44 -12.29 3.21
N ASP A 66 5.70 -11.95 3.50
CA ASP A 66 6.28 -12.07 4.85
C ASP A 66 5.80 -10.95 5.82
N LEU A 67 5.08 -9.94 5.34
CA LEU A 67 4.55 -8.86 6.18
C LEU A 67 3.27 -9.25 6.93
N GLU A 68 3.02 -8.59 8.04
CA GLU A 68 1.73 -8.67 8.70
C GLU A 68 0.63 -7.99 7.86
N ILE A 69 -0.60 -8.48 7.96
CA ILE A 69 -1.75 -7.91 7.23
C ILE A 69 -2.00 -6.43 7.57
N GLY A 70 -1.64 -6.02 8.79
CA GLY A 70 -1.67 -4.62 9.23
C GLY A 70 -0.69 -3.75 8.46
N GLU A 71 0.51 -4.25 8.17
CA GLU A 71 1.53 -3.55 7.39
C GLU A 71 1.11 -3.42 5.93
N LEU A 72 0.56 -4.48 5.33
CA LEU A 72 -0.01 -4.42 3.98
C LEU A 72 -1.12 -3.36 3.89
N SER A 73 -2.00 -3.31 4.89
CA SER A 73 -3.07 -2.31 4.97
C SER A 73 -2.52 -0.89 5.10
N ALA A 74 -1.49 -0.69 5.93
CA ALA A 74 -0.83 0.59 6.08
C ALA A 74 -0.19 1.05 4.76
N LEU A 75 0.51 0.17 4.04
CA LEU A 75 1.11 0.49 2.74
C LEU A 75 0.05 0.89 1.71
N ILE A 76 -1.09 0.19 1.67
CA ILE A 76 -2.22 0.56 0.81
C ILE A 76 -2.74 1.96 1.16
N SER A 77 -2.93 2.27 2.45
CA SER A 77 -3.35 3.59 2.91
C SER A 77 -2.35 4.68 2.52
N ILE A 78 -1.05 4.45 2.74
CA ILE A 78 0.03 5.37 2.35
C ILE A 78 0.00 5.63 0.84
N SER A 79 -0.21 4.60 0.03
CA SER A 79 -0.30 4.73 -1.42
C SER A 79 -1.51 5.57 -1.88
N GLN A 80 -2.59 5.62 -1.10
CA GLN A 80 -3.77 6.44 -1.37
C GLN A 80 -3.64 7.87 -0.85
N GLY A 81 -2.48 8.25 -0.30
CA GLY A 81 -2.23 9.57 0.27
C GLY A 81 -2.43 9.63 1.78
N GLY A 82 -2.65 8.47 2.43
CA GLY A 82 -2.58 8.34 3.88
C GLY A 82 -1.22 8.79 4.42
N ASP A 83 -1.26 9.41 5.57
CA ASP A 83 -0.07 9.91 6.26
C ASP A 83 0.42 8.82 7.22
N PRO A 84 1.61 8.22 7.00
CA PRO A 84 2.11 7.13 7.84
C PRO A 84 2.22 7.50 9.32
N ASP A 85 2.35 8.80 9.61
CA ASP A 85 2.49 9.31 10.98
C ASP A 85 1.15 9.59 11.67
N LYS A 86 0.00 9.48 10.97
CA LYS A 86 -1.32 9.78 11.55
C LYS A 86 -2.02 8.60 12.22
N ASP A 87 -1.56 7.37 11.99
CA ASP A 87 -2.11 6.19 12.68
C ASP A 87 -1.53 5.99 14.11
N SER A 88 -0.62 6.86 14.56
CA SER A 88 -0.08 6.84 15.94
C SER A 88 -0.79 7.76 16.95
N GLU A 89 -1.81 8.53 16.56
CA GLU A 89 -2.54 9.46 17.48
C GLU A 89 -4.05 9.15 17.63
N GLY A 90 -4.44 7.89 17.50
CA GLY A 90 -5.82 7.44 17.73
C GLY A 90 -6.00 6.68 19.05
N LYS A 91 -6.12 7.43 20.15
CA LYS A 91 -6.75 7.10 21.46
C LYS A 91 -6.91 5.65 21.92
#